data_AF-A0A5K1A116-F1
#
_entry.id   AF-A0A5K1A116-F1
#
_cell.length_a   1.000
_cell.length_b   1.000
_cell.length_c   1.000
_cell.angle_alpha   90.00
_cell.angle_beta   90.00
_cell.angle_gamma   90.00
#
_symmetry.space_group_name_H-M   'P 1'
#
loop_
_entity.id
_entity.type
_entity.pdbx_description
1 polymer ?
#
loop_
_entity_poly.entity_id
_entity_poly.type
_entity_poly.pdbx_seq_one_letter_code
_entity_poly.pdbx_strand_id
1 'polypeptide(L)' 'PSENNTYADIEAAYNCLVEKYGEKEENIILYGQSVGSGPTLDLATRLHHLRAIVLHSPILSGMRVMYPVKRTYWFDIYK' A
#
# COMPACT_ATOMS: atom_id res chain seq x y z
N PRO A 1 -2.90 11.91 10.31
CA PRO A 1 -2.45 10.60 9.79
C PRO A 1 -1.00 10.68 9.27
N SER A 2 -0.12 9.79 9.73
CA SER A 2 1.24 9.65 9.19
C SER A 2 1.28 8.53 8.14
N GLU A 3 2.28 8.56 7.26
CA GLU A 3 2.58 7.46 6.33
C GLU A 3 2.74 6.13 7.08
N ASN A 4 3.51 6.12 8.17
CA ASN A 4 3.69 4.93 9.02
C ASN A 4 2.39 4.37 9.57
N ASN A 5 1.42 5.22 9.94
CA ASN A 5 0.13 4.74 10.41
C ASN A 5 -0.62 4.00 9.29
N THR A 6 -0.52 4.46 8.03
CA THR A 6 -1.19 3.77 6.91
C THR A 6 -0.60 2.39 6.63
N TYR A 7 0.72 2.21 6.82
CA TYR A 7 1.37 0.90 6.73
C TYR A 7 0.92 -0.02 7.87
N ALA A 8 0.88 0.50 9.11
CA ALA A 8 0.41 -0.26 10.26
C ALA A 8 -1.07 -0.65 10.13
N ASP A 9 -1.92 0.24 9.62
CA ASP A 9 -3.36 0.01 9.45
C ASP A 9 -3.63 -1.10 8.43
N ILE A 10 -2.96 -1.10 7.27
CA ILE A 10 -3.14 -2.14 6.25
C ILE A 10 -2.57 -3.49 6.69
N GLU A 11 -1.45 -3.49 7.43
CA GLU A 11 -0.86 -4.70 8.00
C GLU A 11 -1.77 -5.31 9.07
N ALA A 12 -2.35 -4.48 9.95
CA ALA A 12 -3.32 -4.94 10.94
C ALA A 12 -4.56 -5.54 10.26
N ALA A 13 -5.04 -4.95 9.17
CA ALA A 13 -6.15 -5.50 8.39
C ALA A 13 -5.80 -6.85 7.75
N TYR A 14 -4.60 -6.98 7.17
CA TYR A 14 -4.10 -8.24 6.61
C TYR A 14 -3.98 -9.34 7.68
N ASN A 15 -3.32 -9.04 8.81
CA ASN A 15 -3.16 -9.99 9.91
C ASN A 15 -4.51 -10.42 10.47
N CYS A 16 -5.49 -9.52 10.54
CA CYS A 16 -6.84 -9.87 10.93
C CYS A 16 -7.45 -10.92 9.98
N LEU A 17 -7.32 -10.75 8.66
CA LEU A 17 -7.82 -11.73 7.68
C LEU A 17 -7.15 -13.09 7.83
N VAL A 18 -5.83 -13.13 8.02
CA VAL A 18 -5.08 -14.38 8.11
C VAL A 18 -5.28 -15.06 9.46
N GLU A 19 -5.06 -14.35 10.58
CA GLU A 19 -5.02 -14.93 11.91
C GLU A 19 -6.41 -15.15 12.49
N LYS A 20 -7.34 -14.20 12.29
CA LYS A 20 -8.68 -14.26 12.89
C LYS A 20 -9.69 -14.96 11.98
N TYR A 21 -9.60 -14.72 10.68
CA TYR A 21 -10.54 -15.30 9.70
C TYR A 21 -10.00 -16.55 8.99
N GLY A 22 -8.70 -16.87 9.13
CA GLY A 22 -8.10 -18.06 8.54
C GLY A 22 -7.98 -17.99 7.02
N GLU A 23 -8.06 -16.79 6.44
CA GLU A 23 -7.92 -16.62 5.00
C GLU A 23 -6.48 -16.90 4.58
N LYS A 24 -6.35 -17.63 3.46
CA LYS A 24 -5.04 -17.88 2.86
C LYS A 24 -4.63 -16.68 2.02
N GLU A 25 -3.35 -16.36 2.03
CA GLU A 25 -2.75 -15.29 1.24
C GLU A 25 -3.12 -15.39 -0.27
N GLU A 26 -3.19 -16.61 -0.80
CA GLU A 26 -3.60 -16.94 -2.18
C GLU A 26 -5.06 -16.62 -2.53
N ASN A 27 -5.88 -16.24 -1.54
CA ASN A 27 -7.26 -15.81 -1.70
C ASN A 27 -7.45 -14.32 -1.46
N ILE A 28 -6.40 -13.60 -1.05
CA ILE A 28 -6.47 -12.18 -0.72
C ILE A 28 -6.10 -11.35 -1.94
N ILE A 29 -6.91 -10.33 -2.24
CA ILE A 29 -6.62 -9.32 -3.27
C ILE A 29 -6.40 -7.99 -2.56
N LEU A 30 -5.23 -7.38 -2.77
CA LEU A 30 -4.97 -6.03 -2.27
C LEU A 30 -5.46 -4.99 -3.27
N TYR A 31 -6.25 -4.02 -2.80
CA TYR A 31 -6.75 -2.92 -3.62
C TYR A 31 -6.30 -1.59 -3.02
N GLY A 32 -5.58 -0.80 -3.82
CA GLY A 32 -5.09 0.52 -3.45
C GLY A 32 -5.61 1.58 -4.42
N GLN A 33 -6.21 2.64 -3.91
CA GLN A 33 -6.73 3.74 -4.72
C GLN A 33 -6.07 5.06 -4.33
N SER A 34 -5.62 5.84 -5.32
CA SER A 34 -5.03 7.16 -5.08
C SER A 34 -3.91 7.07 -4.02
N VAL A 35 -3.99 7.81 -2.92
CA VAL A 35 -3.05 7.74 -1.80
C VAL A 35 -2.89 6.34 -1.20
N GLY A 36 -3.94 5.51 -1.26
CA GLY A 36 -3.90 4.14 -0.77
C GLY A 36 -2.98 3.22 -1.58
N SER A 37 -2.57 3.61 -2.80
CA SER A 37 -1.64 2.80 -3.59
C SER A 37 -0.29 2.61 -2.91
N GLY A 38 0.16 3.57 -2.11
CA GLY A 38 1.41 3.50 -1.34
C GLY A 38 1.43 2.32 -0.37
N PRO A 39 0.58 2.31 0.67
CA PRO A 39 0.54 1.21 1.65
C PRO A 39 0.14 -0.13 1.03
N THR A 40 -0.74 -0.15 0.03
CA THR A 40 -1.07 -1.38 -0.71
C THR A 40 0.15 -1.98 -1.40
N LEU A 41 0.95 -1.16 -2.08
CA LEU A 41 2.14 -1.62 -2.77
C LEU A 41 3.23 -2.06 -1.79
N ASP A 42 3.44 -1.31 -0.70
CA ASP A 42 4.39 -1.68 0.36
C ASP A 42 4.09 -3.08 0.92
N LEU A 43 2.84 -3.32 1.36
CA LEU A 43 2.44 -4.62 1.88
C LEU A 43 2.62 -5.72 0.83
N ALA A 44 2.20 -5.46 -0.42
CA ALA A 44 2.35 -6.40 -1.51
C ALA A 44 3.81 -6.83 -1.76
N THR A 45 4.80 -5.94 -1.57
CA THR A 45 6.22 -6.32 -1.74
C THR A 45 6.72 -7.34 -0.72
N ARG A 46 6.01 -7.48 0.41
CA ARG A 46 6.35 -8.39 1.52
C ARG A 46 5.57 -9.72 1.46
N LEU A 47 4.57 -9.81 0.58
CA LEU A 47 3.70 -10.98 0.43
C LEU A 47 4.08 -11.76 -0.85
N HIS A 48 4.42 -13.04 -0.71
CA HIS A 48 4.94 -13.87 -1.80
C HIS A 48 3.89 -14.73 -2.51
N HIS A 49 2.74 -14.94 -1.88
CA HIS A 49 1.65 -15.82 -2.32
C HIS A 49 0.33 -15.06 -2.54
N LEU A 50 0.37 -13.74 -2.57
CA LEU A 50 -0.81 -12.90 -2.78
C LEU A 50 -1.47 -13.20 -4.13
N ARG A 51 -2.80 -13.29 -4.15
CA ARG A 51 -3.56 -13.58 -5.38
C ARG A 51 -3.36 -12.54 -6.47
N ALA A 52 -3.56 -11.27 -6.11
CA ALA A 52 -3.50 -10.16 -7.04
C ALA A 52 -3.42 -8.82 -6.29
N ILE A 53 -2.98 -7.80 -7.03
CA ILE A 53 -2.96 -6.41 -6.58
C ILE A 53 -3.66 -5.57 -7.63
N VAL A 54 -4.54 -4.68 -7.20
CA VAL A 54 -5.23 -3.72 -8.06
C VAL A 54 -4.87 -2.32 -7.59
N LEU A 55 -4.19 -1.56 -8.45
CA LEU A 55 -3.84 -0.17 -8.20
C LEU A 55 -4.69 0.73 -9.08
N HIS A 56 -5.61 1.47 -8.46
CA HIS A 56 -6.51 2.38 -9.15
C HIS A 56 -6.03 3.82 -9.00
N SER A 57 -5.65 4.43 -10.12
CA SER A 57 -5.12 5.80 -10.16
C SER A 57 -3.98 6.01 -9.15
N PRO A 58 -2.92 5.17 -9.20
CA PRO A 58 -1.86 5.20 -8.20
C PRO A 58 -1.10 6.51 -8.25
N ILE A 59 -0.61 6.95 -7.09
CA ILE A 59 0.29 8.08 -6.99
C ILE A 59 1.73 7.60 -7.14
N LEU A 60 2.56 8.41 -7.82
CA LEU A 60 4.00 8.17 -7.90
C LEU A 60 4.73 8.57 -6.62
N SER A 61 4.24 9.63 -5.97
CA SER A 61 4.64 10.10 -4.63
C SER A 61 3.79 11.30 -4.23
N GLY A 62 3.77 11.66 -2.94
CA GLY A 62 2.99 12.80 -2.45
C GLY A 62 3.37 14.14 -3.11
N MET A 63 4.67 14.39 -3.30
CA MET A 63 5.14 15.62 -3.96
C MET A 63 4.74 15.68 -5.43
N ARG A 64 4.74 14.53 -6.13
CA ARG A 64 4.38 14.45 -7.56
C ARG A 64 2.89 14.63 -7.83
N VAL A 65 2.05 14.42 -6.83
CA VAL A 65 0.62 14.76 -6.89
C VAL A 65 0.43 16.28 -6.90
N MET A 66 1.20 17.00 -6.08
CA MET A 66 1.04 18.44 -5.89
C MET A 66 1.77 19.27 -6.95
N TYR A 67 2.95 18.82 -7.39
CA TYR A 67 3.82 19.56 -8.28
C TYR A 67 4.57 18.66 -9.27
N PRO A 68 4.87 19.13 -10.49
CA PRO A 68 5.68 18.39 -11.47
C PRO A 68 7.16 18.44 -11.10
N VAL A 69 7.57 17.63 -10.11
CA VAL A 69 8.95 17.50 -9.66
C VAL A 69 9.69 16.36 -10.37
N LYS A 70 10.88 16.63 -10.89
CA LYS A 70 11.71 15.62 -11.58
C LYS A 70 12.60 14.79 -10.64
N ARG A 71 12.76 15.20 -9.38
CA ARG A 71 13.63 14.54 -8.38
C ARG A 71 12.80 14.07 -7.19
N THR A 72 13.12 12.90 -6.65
CA THR A 72 12.57 12.39 -5.39
C THR A 72 13.35 13.01 -4.23
N TYR A 73 12.67 13.69 -3.31
CA TYR A 73 13.29 14.31 -2.13
C TYR A 73 13.20 13.40 -0.90
N TRP A 74 14.02 13.66 0.12
CA TRP A 74 14.03 12.85 1.34
C TRP A 74 12.73 12.95 2.16
N PHE A 75 11.99 14.04 2.03
CA PHE A 75 10.71 14.30 2.70
C PHE A 75 9.48 13.93 1.85
N ASP A 76 9.68 13.36 0.66
CA ASP A 76 8.58 12.87 -0.17
C ASP A 76 7.96 11.61 0.48
N ILE A 77 6.66 11.41 0.37
CA ILE A 77 5.95 10.26 0.96
C ILE A 77 5.56 9.28 -0.14
N TYR A 78 5.48 7.99 0.18
CA TYR A 78 5.13 6.93 -0.78
C TYR A 78 6.02 7.00 -2.04
N LYS A 79 7.35 7.00 -1.83
CA LYS A 79 8.38 7.11 -2.88
C LYS A 79 8.54 5.84 -3.70
#